data_AF-A0A5B7ABH0-F1
#
_entry.id   AF-A0A5B7ABH0-F1
#
_cell.length_a   1.000
_cell.length_b   1.000
_cell.length_c   1.000
_cell.angle_alpha   90.00
_cell.angle_beta   90.00
_cell.angle_gamma   90.00
#
_symmetry.space_group_name_H-M   'P 1'
#
loop_
_entity.id
_entity.type
_entity.pdbx_description
1 polymer ?
#
loop_
_entity_poly.entity_id
_entity_poly.type
_entity_poly.pdbx_seq_one_letter_code
_entity_poly.pdbx_strand_id
1 'polypeptide(L)'
;TNSSSPLGELFDHGCDALACAFEALAFGSTAMCGRSTFWFWVIPAIPFYGATWEHYFTNTLILPVVNGPTEGLMLIYLCHFFTAIVGAEWWAQHFGKSLPFLSWLPIINEIPTYRAVLFLMMAFASIPTTSFNVYNVYRVVQARKGSMLLSLAMLYPFVVLLGGVLVWDYLSPYDIMGNYPHLVVMGTGLAFGFLVGRMILAHLCDEP
;
A
#
# COMPACT_ATOMS: atom_id res chain seq x y z
N THR A 1 -0.88 19.59 21.54
CA THR A 1 -2.03 20.33 22.12
C THR A 1 -2.72 19.61 23.27
N ASN A 2 -2.27 18.41 23.73
CA ASN A 2 -3.00 17.58 24.72
C ASN A 2 -4.47 17.29 24.35
N SER A 3 -4.80 17.36 23.05
CA SER A 3 -6.13 17.08 22.52
C SER A 3 -6.04 15.87 21.60
N SER A 4 -6.13 14.66 22.14
CA SER A 4 -6.49 13.48 21.35
C SER A 4 -8.01 13.44 21.26
N SER A 5 -8.55 13.32 20.04
CA SER A 5 -9.99 13.18 19.82
C SER A 5 -10.26 12.12 18.76
N PRO A 6 -11.36 11.36 18.87
CA PRO A 6 -11.81 10.41 17.85
C PRO A 6 -11.89 11.03 16.45
N LEU A 7 -12.34 12.29 16.37
CA LEU A 7 -12.40 13.02 15.10
C LEU A 7 -11.01 13.32 14.54
N GLY A 8 -10.06 13.69 15.39
CA GLY A 8 -8.67 13.92 14.99
C GLY A 8 -8.04 12.64 14.44
N GLU A 9 -8.27 11.50 15.11
CA GLU A 9 -7.79 10.20 14.65
C GLU A 9 -8.39 9.80 13.29
N LEU A 10 -9.70 9.98 13.12
CA LEU A 10 -10.38 9.72 11.85
C LEU A 10 -9.82 10.58 10.71
N PHE A 11 -9.56 11.85 10.99
CA PHE A 11 -9.03 12.78 10.00
C PHE A 11 -7.57 12.46 9.61
N ASP A 12 -6.72 12.19 10.60
CA ASP A 12 -5.30 11.85 10.42
C ASP A 12 -5.12 10.62 9.54
N HIS A 13 -5.74 9.50 9.90
CA HIS A 13 -5.70 8.28 9.10
C HIS A 13 -6.37 8.42 7.74
N GLY A 14 -7.42 9.24 7.63
CA GLY A 14 -8.03 9.56 6.36
C GLY A 14 -7.06 10.27 5.42
N CYS A 15 -6.24 11.18 5.95
CA CYS A 15 -5.20 11.86 5.20
C CYS A 15 -4.06 10.90 4.82
N ASP A 16 -3.61 10.05 5.74
CA ASP A 16 -2.59 9.03 5.47
C ASP A 16 -3.04 8.04 4.38
N ALA A 17 -4.31 7.65 4.37
CA ALA A 17 -4.86 6.78 3.35
C ALA A 17 -4.85 7.43 1.96
N LEU A 18 -5.11 8.75 1.88
CA LEU A 18 -5.00 9.51 0.62
C LEU A 18 -3.54 9.74 0.22
N ALA A 19 -2.65 9.94 1.20
CA ALA A 19 -1.22 10.12 0.98
C ALA A 19 -0.63 8.92 0.22
N CYS A 20 -1.05 7.70 0.55
CA CYS A 20 -0.66 6.49 -0.20
C CYS A 20 -0.89 6.62 -1.72
N ALA A 21 -1.99 7.24 -2.16
CA ALA A 21 -2.30 7.42 -3.58
C ALA A 21 -1.44 8.52 -4.21
N PHE A 22 -1.29 9.66 -3.54
CA PHE A 22 -0.48 10.77 -4.03
C PHE A 22 1.00 10.41 -4.12
N GLU A 23 1.52 9.70 -3.13
CA GLU A 23 2.89 9.19 -3.09
C GLU A 23 3.16 8.20 -4.20
N ALA A 24 2.23 7.25 -4.43
CA ALA A 24 2.34 6.32 -5.54
C ALA A 24 2.38 7.05 -6.88
N LEU A 25 1.56 8.09 -7.08
CA LEU A 25 1.58 8.92 -8.30
C LEU A 25 2.90 9.69 -8.45
N ALA A 26 3.41 10.28 -7.36
CA ALA A 26 4.68 11.00 -7.36
C ALA A 26 5.86 10.09 -7.70
N PHE A 27 5.95 8.94 -7.02
CA PHE A 27 6.99 7.95 -7.28
C PHE A 27 6.82 7.32 -8.67
N GLY A 28 5.59 6.99 -9.08
CA GLY A 28 5.34 6.40 -10.39
C GLY A 28 5.75 7.29 -11.55
N SER A 29 5.57 8.61 -11.39
CA SER A 29 6.07 9.63 -12.33
C SER A 29 7.60 9.66 -12.35
N THR A 30 8.23 9.57 -11.18
CA THR A 30 9.70 9.56 -11.03
C THR A 30 10.34 8.32 -11.65
N ALA A 31 9.71 7.16 -11.46
CA ALA A 31 10.20 5.88 -11.95
C ALA A 31 9.77 5.55 -13.39
N MET A 32 8.99 6.43 -14.04
CA MET A 32 8.40 6.21 -15.36
C MET A 32 7.70 4.84 -15.49
N CYS A 33 7.04 4.38 -14.42
CA CYS A 33 6.57 2.99 -14.34
C CYS A 33 5.16 2.78 -14.92
N GLY A 34 4.50 3.85 -15.39
CA GLY A 34 3.23 3.82 -16.12
C GLY A 34 2.16 3.01 -15.41
N ARG A 35 1.70 1.93 -16.04
CA ARG A 35 0.75 0.96 -15.46
C ARG A 35 1.15 0.42 -14.08
N SER A 36 2.45 0.25 -13.83
CA SER A 36 2.94 -0.27 -12.55
C SER A 36 2.78 0.70 -11.38
N THR A 37 2.42 1.97 -11.64
CA THR A 37 2.06 2.95 -10.60
C THR A 37 0.94 2.42 -9.69
N PHE A 38 -0.04 1.70 -10.26
CA PHE A 38 -1.11 1.08 -9.48
C PHE A 38 -0.56 0.09 -8.44
N TRP A 39 0.41 -0.72 -8.83
CA TRP A 39 1.02 -1.70 -7.93
C TRP A 39 1.91 -1.05 -6.87
N PHE A 40 2.52 0.10 -7.17
CA PHE A 40 3.19 0.92 -6.16
C PHE A 40 2.23 1.53 -5.14
N TRP A 41 0.99 1.81 -5.51
CA TRP A 41 -0.07 2.17 -4.56
C TRP A 41 -0.54 0.97 -3.71
N VAL A 42 -0.61 -0.23 -4.29
CA VAL A 42 -1.00 -1.46 -3.57
C VAL A 42 -0.03 -1.80 -2.44
N ILE A 43 1.28 -1.55 -2.63
CA ILE A 43 2.34 -1.85 -1.64
C ILE A 43 2.04 -1.27 -0.25
N PRO A 44 1.76 0.04 -0.09
CA PRO A 44 1.36 0.62 1.19
C PRO A 44 -0.12 0.38 1.52
N ALA A 45 -1.03 0.33 0.53
CA ALA A 45 -2.46 0.24 0.80
C ALA A 45 -2.87 -1.06 1.54
N ILE A 46 -2.31 -2.22 1.16
CA ILE A 46 -2.60 -3.51 1.83
C ILE A 46 -2.18 -3.50 3.31
N PRO A 47 -0.90 -3.25 3.66
CA PRO A 47 -0.47 -3.25 5.05
C PRO A 47 -1.13 -2.13 5.86
N PHE A 48 -1.41 -0.97 5.24
CA PHE A 48 -2.13 0.11 5.90
C PHE A 48 -3.55 -0.32 6.30
N TYR A 49 -4.33 -0.87 5.35
CA TYR A 49 -5.66 -1.41 5.67
C TYR A 49 -5.59 -2.52 6.72
N GLY A 50 -4.59 -3.39 6.61
CA GLY A 50 -4.34 -4.44 7.59
C GLY A 50 -4.03 -3.91 8.98
N ALA A 51 -3.29 -2.80 9.10
CA ALA A 51 -2.96 -2.16 10.37
C ALA A 51 -4.20 -1.46 10.96
N THR A 52 -5.01 -0.80 10.13
CA THR A 52 -6.30 -0.23 10.56
C THR A 52 -7.26 -1.34 11.03
N TRP A 53 -7.28 -2.48 10.34
CA TRP A 53 -8.06 -3.65 10.74
C TRP A 53 -7.52 -4.28 12.02
N GLU A 54 -6.20 -4.36 12.18
CA GLU A 54 -5.58 -4.78 13.43
C GLU A 54 -5.98 -3.87 14.59
N HIS A 55 -5.92 -2.55 14.37
CA HIS A 55 -6.29 -1.55 15.35
C HIS A 55 -7.72 -1.77 15.88
N TYR A 56 -8.66 -2.09 14.99
CA TYR A 56 -10.05 -2.41 15.36
C TYR A 56 -10.13 -3.54 16.41
N PHE A 57 -9.30 -4.58 16.31
CA PHE A 57 -9.34 -5.71 17.25
C PHE A 57 -8.51 -5.47 18.51
N THR A 58 -7.32 -4.90 18.35
CA THR A 58 -6.35 -4.73 19.45
C THR A 58 -6.67 -3.53 20.34
N ASN A 59 -7.42 -2.53 19.82
CA ASN A 59 -7.62 -1.21 20.42
C ASN A 59 -6.30 -0.44 20.65
N THR A 60 -5.23 -0.85 19.97
CA THR A 60 -3.92 -0.21 20.08
C THR A 60 -3.26 -0.19 18.72
N LEU A 61 -2.89 0.99 18.22
CA LEU A 61 -2.13 1.10 16.99
C LEU A 61 -0.70 0.64 17.26
N ILE A 62 -0.35 -0.55 16.78
CA ILE A 62 0.97 -1.15 16.98
C ILE A 62 1.94 -0.54 15.97
N LEU A 63 2.73 0.44 16.42
CA LEU A 63 3.77 1.08 15.61
C LEU A 63 5.15 0.55 16.04
N PRO A 64 5.73 -0.43 15.33
CA PRO A 64 7.12 -0.81 15.54
C PRO A 64 8.06 0.33 15.16
N VAL A 65 9.34 0.22 15.54
CA VAL A 65 10.38 1.24 15.24
C VAL A 65 10.45 1.55 13.74
N VAL A 66 10.29 0.53 12.89
CA VAL A 66 10.06 0.67 11.45
C VAL A 66 8.56 0.53 11.23
N ASN A 67 7.86 1.65 11.15
CA ASN A 67 6.39 1.66 11.14
C ASN A 67 5.78 1.60 9.74
N GLY A 68 6.58 1.84 8.70
CA GLY A 68 6.13 1.83 7.31
C GLY A 68 5.97 3.24 6.76
N PRO A 69 4.99 4.06 7.21
CA PRO A 69 4.77 5.40 6.68
C PRO A 69 6.01 6.31 6.77
N THR A 70 6.70 6.34 7.92
CA THR A 70 7.84 7.24 8.12
C THR A 70 9.01 6.84 7.20
N GLU A 71 9.39 5.55 7.21
CA GLU A 71 10.51 5.06 6.40
C GLU A 71 10.17 5.05 4.91
N GLY A 72 8.92 4.75 4.56
CA GLY A 72 8.42 4.76 3.18
C GLY A 72 8.51 6.15 2.57
N LEU A 73 8.06 7.18 3.28
CA LEU A 73 8.19 8.58 2.86
C LEU A 73 9.65 8.98 2.68
N MET A 74 10.49 8.67 3.65
CA MET A 74 11.93 8.94 3.56
C MET A 74 12.54 8.25 2.33
N LEU A 75 12.19 7.00 2.07
CA LEU A 75 12.65 6.24 0.91
C LEU A 75 12.22 6.91 -0.40
N ILE A 76 10.96 7.34 -0.51
CA ILE A 76 10.46 8.05 -1.69
C ILE A 76 11.24 9.34 -1.94
N TYR A 77 11.52 10.14 -0.89
CA TYR A 77 12.33 11.35 -1.02
C TYR A 77 13.75 11.04 -1.51
N LEU A 78 14.40 10.03 -0.94
CA LEU A 78 15.71 9.58 -1.40
C LEU A 78 15.68 9.11 -2.86
N CYS A 79 14.63 8.40 -3.26
CA CYS A 79 14.43 8.00 -4.66
C CYS A 79 14.28 9.20 -5.58
N HIS A 80 13.55 10.25 -5.19
CA HIS A 80 13.45 11.48 -5.98
C HIS A 80 14.81 12.15 -6.18
N PHE A 81 15.59 12.35 -5.10
CA PHE A 81 16.93 12.93 -5.19
C PHE A 81 17.88 12.07 -6.02
N PHE A 82 17.87 10.77 -5.81
CA PHE A 82 18.66 9.83 -6.61
C PHE A 82 18.31 9.94 -8.09
N THR A 83 17.02 9.95 -8.43
CA THR A 83 16.54 10.04 -9.81
C THR A 83 16.92 11.37 -10.46
N ALA A 84 16.92 12.47 -9.69
CA ALA A 84 17.39 13.77 -10.18
C ALA A 84 18.86 13.75 -10.63
N ILE A 85 19.68 12.84 -10.07
CA ILE A 85 21.10 12.67 -10.42
C ILE A 85 21.26 11.69 -11.59
N VAL A 86 20.58 10.54 -11.57
CA VAL A 86 20.83 9.44 -12.52
C VAL A 86 19.91 9.43 -13.75
N GLY A 87 18.84 10.22 -13.73
CA GLY A 87 17.79 10.22 -14.76
C GLY A 87 16.71 9.17 -14.50
N ALA A 88 15.50 9.45 -14.98
CA ALA A 88 14.34 8.58 -14.80
C ALA A 88 14.45 7.27 -15.60
N GLU A 89 15.21 7.27 -16.70
CA GLU A 89 15.48 6.09 -17.53
C GLU A 89 16.18 4.96 -16.75
N TRP A 90 16.86 5.29 -15.65
CA TRP A 90 17.48 4.30 -14.76
C TRP A 90 16.45 3.32 -14.19
N TRP A 91 15.22 3.77 -13.93
CA TRP A 91 14.15 2.91 -13.44
C TRP A 91 13.54 2.03 -14.53
N ALA A 92 13.44 2.58 -15.75
CA ALA A 92 12.79 1.93 -16.89
C ALA A 92 13.71 0.92 -17.61
N GLN A 93 15.03 1.09 -17.54
CA GLN A 93 15.98 0.15 -18.15
C GLN A 93 16.05 -1.17 -17.37
N HIS A 94 16.58 -2.20 -18.03
CA HIS A 94 16.80 -3.53 -17.44
C HIS A 94 17.64 -3.43 -16.17
N PHE A 95 17.25 -4.17 -15.14
CA PHE A 95 17.88 -4.17 -13.82
C PHE A 95 19.39 -4.44 -13.89
N GLY A 96 19.82 -5.35 -14.76
CA GLY A 96 21.23 -5.64 -14.98
C GLY A 96 22.08 -4.45 -15.40
N LYS A 97 21.48 -3.53 -16.15
CA LYS A 97 22.14 -2.29 -16.58
C LYS A 97 22.20 -1.26 -15.46
N SER A 98 21.15 -1.22 -14.63
CA SER A 98 21.06 -0.32 -13.47
C SER A 98 21.98 -0.72 -12.32
N LEU A 99 22.12 -2.03 -12.06
CA LEU A 99 22.99 -2.59 -11.02
C LEU A 99 23.85 -3.73 -11.61
N PRO A 100 24.93 -3.40 -12.36
CA PRO A 100 25.75 -4.40 -13.05
C PRO A 100 26.38 -5.47 -12.15
N PHE A 101 26.64 -5.15 -10.89
CA PHE A 101 27.19 -6.11 -9.93
C PHE A 101 26.20 -7.21 -9.51
N LEU A 102 24.90 -7.02 -9.79
CA LEU A 102 23.83 -8.01 -9.55
C LEU A 102 23.33 -8.66 -10.85
N SER A 103 23.98 -8.43 -11.98
CA SER A 103 23.53 -8.93 -13.29
C SER A 103 23.59 -10.45 -13.43
N TRP A 104 24.27 -11.12 -12.50
CA TRP A 104 24.36 -12.58 -12.44
C TRP A 104 23.06 -13.25 -12.01
N LEU A 105 22.05 -12.50 -11.56
CA LEU A 105 20.73 -13.01 -11.17
C LEU A 105 19.79 -13.03 -12.39
N PRO A 106 19.64 -14.16 -13.11
CA PRO A 106 19.01 -14.19 -14.44
C PRO A 106 17.54 -13.80 -14.44
N ILE A 107 16.82 -14.06 -13.35
CA ILE A 107 15.37 -13.79 -13.24
C ILE A 107 15.09 -12.28 -13.16
N ILE A 108 15.93 -11.53 -12.46
CA ILE A 108 15.72 -10.08 -12.26
C ILE A 108 16.48 -9.25 -13.29
N ASN A 109 17.53 -9.79 -13.91
CA ASN A 109 18.40 -9.05 -14.82
C ASN A 109 17.66 -8.40 -15.99
N GLU A 110 16.70 -9.13 -16.56
CA GLU A 110 15.98 -8.75 -17.79
C GLU A 110 14.70 -7.93 -17.55
N ILE A 111 14.26 -7.80 -16.29
CA ILE A 111 13.08 -6.98 -15.99
C ILE A 111 13.47 -5.52 -15.78
N PRO A 112 12.55 -4.56 -16.04
CA PRO A 112 12.76 -3.17 -15.67
C PRO A 112 13.08 -3.01 -14.19
N THR A 113 13.97 -2.08 -13.87
CA THR A 113 14.46 -1.86 -12.49
C THR A 113 13.31 -1.54 -11.53
N TYR A 114 12.33 -0.73 -11.96
CA TYR A 114 11.14 -0.46 -11.14
C TYR A 114 10.36 -1.74 -10.80
N ARG A 115 10.30 -2.75 -11.69
CA ARG A 115 9.61 -4.02 -11.40
C ARG A 115 10.37 -4.86 -10.40
N ALA A 116 11.70 -4.87 -10.48
CA ALA A 116 12.53 -5.54 -9.50
C ALA A 116 12.31 -4.93 -8.10
N VAL A 117 12.33 -3.59 -8.01
CA VAL A 117 12.05 -2.87 -6.75
C VAL A 117 10.64 -3.17 -6.24
N LEU A 118 9.65 -3.21 -7.13
CA LEU A 118 8.27 -3.58 -6.77
C LEU A 118 8.19 -4.96 -6.13
N PHE A 119 8.82 -5.98 -6.74
CA PHE A 119 8.83 -7.33 -6.19
C PHE A 119 9.56 -7.40 -4.85
N LEU A 120 10.68 -6.69 -4.71
CA LEU A 120 11.42 -6.60 -3.45
C LEU A 120 10.57 -5.96 -2.34
N MET A 121 9.89 -4.85 -2.63
CA MET A 121 9.01 -4.19 -1.66
C MET A 121 7.82 -5.06 -1.27
N MET A 122 7.22 -5.79 -2.22
CA MET A 122 6.17 -6.76 -1.87
C MET A 122 6.70 -7.88 -0.96
N ALA A 123 7.85 -8.48 -1.32
CA ALA A 123 8.42 -9.61 -0.60
C ALA A 123 8.90 -9.26 0.81
N PHE A 124 9.54 -8.08 0.98
CA PHE A 124 10.23 -7.72 2.21
C PHE A 124 9.55 -6.63 3.05
N ALA A 125 8.58 -5.89 2.50
CA ALA A 125 7.81 -4.90 3.25
C ALA A 125 6.34 -5.31 3.37
N SER A 126 5.63 -5.45 2.25
CA SER A 126 4.16 -5.63 2.27
C SER A 126 3.73 -6.99 2.87
N ILE A 127 4.33 -8.10 2.43
CA ILE A 127 4.00 -9.45 2.91
C ILE A 127 4.31 -9.64 4.40
N PRO A 128 5.51 -9.28 4.91
CA PRO A 128 5.83 -9.42 6.33
C PRO A 128 4.88 -8.60 7.21
N THR A 129 4.66 -7.31 6.90
CA THR A 129 3.77 -6.45 7.69
C THR A 129 2.35 -6.99 7.72
N THR A 130 1.80 -7.38 6.58
CA THR A 130 0.44 -7.97 6.52
C THR A 130 0.35 -9.27 7.31
N SER A 131 1.41 -10.10 7.28
CA SER A 131 1.46 -11.34 8.06
C SER A 131 1.47 -11.08 9.56
N PHE A 132 2.20 -10.05 10.02
CA PHE A 132 2.18 -9.63 11.42
C PHE A 132 0.81 -9.11 11.85
N ASN A 133 0.15 -8.29 11.03
CA ASN A 133 -1.20 -7.79 11.30
C ASN A 133 -2.19 -8.95 11.49
N VAL A 134 -2.16 -9.94 10.58
CA VAL A 134 -3.00 -11.16 10.68
C VAL A 134 -2.68 -11.98 11.92
N TYR A 135 -1.40 -12.15 12.24
CA TYR A 135 -0.97 -12.90 13.42
C TYR A 135 -1.46 -12.24 14.72
N ASN A 136 -1.35 -10.91 14.83
CA ASN A 136 -1.77 -10.16 16.01
C ASN A 136 -3.30 -10.19 16.18
N VAL A 137 -4.07 -9.99 15.11
CA VAL A 137 -5.53 -10.15 15.16
C VAL A 137 -5.91 -11.57 15.55
N TYR A 138 -5.28 -12.58 14.94
CA TYR A 138 -5.52 -13.98 15.29
C TYR A 138 -5.34 -14.22 16.79
N ARG A 139 -4.26 -13.71 17.40
CA ARG A 139 -4.01 -13.87 18.84
C ARG A 139 -5.12 -13.25 19.69
N VAL A 140 -5.58 -12.04 19.35
CA VAL A 140 -6.64 -11.35 20.09
C VAL A 140 -7.97 -12.07 19.93
N VAL A 141 -8.33 -12.47 18.71
CA VAL A 141 -9.56 -13.19 18.41
C VAL A 141 -9.60 -14.53 19.15
N GLN A 142 -8.51 -15.29 19.14
CA GLN A 142 -8.42 -16.55 19.89
C GLN A 142 -8.54 -16.35 21.41
N ALA A 143 -7.86 -15.33 21.97
CA ALA A 143 -7.96 -15.01 23.39
C ALA A 143 -9.38 -14.63 23.81
N ARG A 144 -10.13 -13.94 22.93
CA ARG A 144 -11.53 -13.57 23.14
C ARG A 144 -12.54 -14.68 22.77
N LYS A 145 -12.06 -15.86 22.33
CA LYS A 145 -12.90 -16.95 21.78
C LYS A 145 -13.83 -16.51 20.64
N GLY A 146 -13.38 -15.54 19.85
CA GLY A 146 -14.10 -15.01 18.69
C GLY A 146 -13.89 -15.86 17.43
N SER A 147 -14.59 -15.48 16.34
CA SER A 147 -14.48 -16.16 15.04
C SER A 147 -13.52 -15.41 14.11
N MET A 148 -12.40 -16.05 13.75
CA MET A 148 -11.46 -15.50 12.77
C MET A 148 -12.10 -15.31 11.40
N LEU A 149 -13.08 -16.16 11.03
CA LEU A 149 -13.80 -16.02 9.77
C LEU A 149 -14.57 -14.70 9.70
N LEU A 150 -15.23 -14.33 10.81
CA LEU A 150 -15.96 -13.07 10.89
C LEU A 150 -15.00 -11.87 10.87
N SER A 151 -13.86 -11.98 11.58
CA SER A 151 -12.82 -10.96 11.52
C SER A 151 -12.27 -10.74 10.12
N LEU A 152 -12.01 -11.83 9.37
CA LEU A 152 -11.56 -11.74 7.97
C LEU A 152 -12.65 -11.20 7.03
N ALA A 153 -13.93 -11.43 7.34
CA ALA A 153 -15.03 -10.89 6.55
C ALA A 153 -15.05 -9.34 6.53
N MET A 154 -14.49 -8.67 7.56
CA MET A 154 -14.33 -7.21 7.55
C MET A 154 -13.36 -6.70 6.47
N LEU A 155 -12.48 -7.55 5.94
CA LEU A 155 -11.58 -7.21 4.83
C LEU A 155 -12.30 -7.27 3.46
N TYR A 156 -13.51 -7.83 3.41
CA TYR A 156 -14.27 -8.02 2.17
C TYR A 156 -14.44 -6.73 1.34
N PRO A 157 -14.81 -5.56 1.89
CA PRO A 157 -14.97 -4.35 1.10
C PRO A 157 -13.69 -3.94 0.35
N PHE A 158 -12.53 -4.10 0.98
CA PHE A 158 -11.25 -3.79 0.36
C PHE A 158 -10.87 -4.81 -0.72
N VAL A 159 -11.14 -6.10 -0.47
CA VAL A 159 -10.95 -7.17 -1.47
C VAL A 159 -11.84 -6.94 -2.70
N VAL A 160 -13.10 -6.54 -2.49
CA VAL A 160 -14.04 -6.19 -3.58
C VAL A 160 -13.56 -4.97 -4.35
N LEU A 161 -13.03 -3.94 -3.67
CA LEU A 161 -12.46 -2.77 -4.34
C LEU A 161 -11.28 -3.16 -5.24
N LEU A 162 -10.27 -3.86 -4.69
CA LEU A 162 -9.10 -4.29 -5.45
C LEU A 162 -9.46 -5.24 -6.59
N GLY A 163 -10.25 -6.28 -6.29
CA GLY A 163 -10.71 -7.25 -7.28
C GLY A 163 -11.56 -6.60 -8.37
N GLY A 164 -12.45 -5.69 -8.00
CA GLY A 164 -13.30 -4.94 -8.92
C GLY A 164 -12.49 -4.07 -9.88
N VAL A 165 -11.48 -3.35 -9.38
CA VAL A 165 -10.60 -2.53 -10.23
C VAL A 165 -9.75 -3.40 -11.16
N LEU A 166 -9.22 -4.53 -10.69
CA LEU A 166 -8.45 -5.46 -11.53
C LEU A 166 -9.31 -6.14 -12.60
N VAL A 167 -10.53 -6.55 -12.25
CA VAL A 167 -11.49 -7.12 -13.20
C VAL A 167 -11.91 -6.06 -14.22
N TRP A 168 -12.18 -4.83 -13.79
CA TRP A 168 -12.51 -3.74 -14.69
C TRP A 168 -11.37 -3.45 -15.67
N ASP A 169 -10.14 -3.37 -15.18
CA ASP A 169 -8.97 -3.15 -16.03
C ASP A 169 -8.74 -4.30 -17.03
N TYR A 170 -8.95 -5.56 -16.61
CA TYR A 170 -8.87 -6.71 -17.50
C TYR A 170 -9.96 -6.73 -18.58
N LEU A 171 -11.18 -6.34 -18.24
CA LEU A 171 -12.32 -6.33 -19.17
C LEU A 171 -12.40 -5.06 -20.02
N SER A 172 -11.68 -4.00 -19.64
CA SER A 172 -11.80 -2.71 -20.29
C SER A 172 -11.20 -2.74 -21.70
N PRO A 173 -11.94 -2.32 -22.74
CA PRO A 173 -11.40 -2.20 -24.10
C PRO A 173 -10.41 -1.02 -24.23
N TYR A 174 -10.31 -0.17 -23.22
CA TYR A 174 -9.51 1.06 -23.24
C TYR A 174 -8.21 0.98 -22.43
N ASP A 175 -7.84 -0.19 -21.89
CA ASP A 175 -6.63 -0.38 -21.05
C ASP A 175 -6.46 0.77 -20.02
N ILE A 176 -7.37 0.83 -19.04
CA ILE A 176 -7.48 1.99 -18.16
C ILE A 176 -6.24 2.21 -17.30
N MET A 177 -5.57 1.15 -16.83
CA MET A 177 -4.32 1.30 -16.07
C MET A 177 -3.13 1.67 -16.97
N GLY A 178 -3.15 1.27 -18.25
CA GLY A 178 -2.12 1.65 -19.21
C GLY A 178 -2.25 3.12 -19.64
N ASN A 179 -3.46 3.52 -20.06
CA ASN A 179 -3.72 4.83 -20.65
C ASN A 179 -4.05 5.92 -19.62
N TYR A 180 -4.67 5.56 -18.50
CA TYR A 180 -5.13 6.50 -17.47
C TYR A 180 -4.73 6.08 -16.04
N PRO A 181 -3.44 5.73 -15.78
CA PRO A 181 -3.01 5.27 -14.46
C PRO A 181 -3.29 6.28 -13.35
N HIS A 182 -3.20 7.58 -13.65
CA HIS A 182 -3.48 8.65 -12.69
C HIS A 182 -4.93 8.66 -12.22
N LEU A 183 -5.90 8.48 -13.13
CA LEU A 183 -7.32 8.41 -12.78
C LEU A 183 -7.64 7.14 -11.99
N VAL A 184 -7.06 6.01 -12.39
CA VAL A 184 -7.30 4.73 -11.70
C VAL A 184 -6.74 4.78 -10.27
N VAL A 185 -5.51 5.25 -10.08
CA VAL A 185 -4.89 5.34 -8.75
C VAL A 185 -5.61 6.38 -7.89
N MET A 186 -5.94 7.55 -8.41
CA MET A 186 -6.66 8.57 -7.64
C MET A 186 -8.06 8.11 -7.26
N GLY A 187 -8.83 7.56 -8.21
CA GLY A 187 -10.18 7.06 -7.96
C GLY A 187 -10.19 5.90 -6.96
N THR A 188 -9.28 4.94 -7.11
CA THR A 188 -9.14 3.83 -6.17
C THR A 188 -8.65 4.30 -4.80
N GLY A 189 -7.72 5.27 -4.77
CA GLY A 189 -7.20 5.88 -3.55
C GLY A 189 -8.27 6.63 -2.76
N LEU A 190 -9.18 7.35 -3.42
CA LEU A 190 -10.34 7.98 -2.77
C LEU A 190 -11.30 6.94 -2.19
N ALA A 191 -11.63 5.90 -2.95
CA ALA A 191 -12.47 4.80 -2.46
C ALA A 191 -11.82 4.07 -1.28
N PHE A 192 -10.50 3.89 -1.33
CA PHE A 192 -9.72 3.33 -0.25
C PHE A 192 -9.75 4.19 1.02
N GLY A 193 -9.53 5.51 0.89
CA GLY A 193 -9.63 6.45 2.01
C GLY A 193 -11.02 6.42 2.66
N PHE A 194 -12.07 6.28 1.86
CA PHE A 194 -13.43 6.08 2.37
C PHE A 194 -13.57 4.76 3.17
N LEU A 195 -13.02 3.64 2.68
CA LEU A 195 -13.08 2.36 3.38
C LEU A 195 -12.29 2.38 4.70
N VAL A 196 -11.08 2.99 4.70
CA VAL A 196 -10.31 3.21 5.93
C VAL A 196 -11.12 4.01 6.93
N GLY A 197 -11.69 5.15 6.50
CA GLY A 197 -12.50 6.00 7.37
C GLY A 197 -13.71 5.26 7.94
N ARG A 198 -14.36 4.39 7.16
CA ARG A 198 -15.46 3.54 7.65
C ARG A 198 -15.00 2.55 8.71
N MET A 199 -13.83 1.92 8.55
CA MET A 199 -13.31 0.95 9.53
C MET A 199 -12.89 1.63 10.84
N ILE A 200 -12.31 2.83 10.76
CA ILE A 200 -11.98 3.64 11.94
C ILE A 200 -13.26 4.10 12.64
N LEU A 201 -14.26 4.57 11.89
CA LEU A 201 -15.54 4.95 12.47
C LEU A 201 -16.21 3.76 13.17
N ALA A 202 -16.17 2.58 12.54
CA ALA A 202 -16.68 1.35 13.15
C ALA A 202 -15.96 1.02 14.47
N HIS A 203 -14.63 1.18 14.51
CA HIS A 203 -13.86 1.05 15.76
C HIS A 203 -14.29 2.08 16.82
N LEU A 204 -14.38 3.35 16.46
CA LEU A 204 -14.71 4.45 17.38
C LEU A 204 -16.15 4.40 17.90
N CYS A 205 -17.06 3.78 17.15
CA CYS A 205 -18.48 3.66 17.48
C CYS A 205 -18.86 2.26 18.01
N ASP A 206 -17.90 1.34 18.18
CA ASP A 206 -18.14 -0.07 18.52
C ASP A 206 -19.15 -0.77 17.57
N GLU A 207 -19.14 -0.40 16.28
CA GLU A 207 -19.99 -1.00 15.24
C GLU A 207 -19.26 -2.13 14.49
N PRO A 208 -19.98 -3.20 14.07
CA PRO A 208 -19.42 -4.29 13.27
C PRO A 208 -19.18 -3.94 11.79
#